data_AF-A0A7S2A6A0-F1
#
_entry.id   AF-A0A7S2A6A0-F1
#
_cell.length_a   1.000
_cell.length_b   1.000
_cell.length_c   1.000
_cell.angle_alpha   90.00
_cell.angle_beta   90.00
_cell.angle_gamma   90.00
#
_symmetry.space_group_name_H-M   'P 1'
#
loop_
_entity.id
_entity.type
_entity.pdbx_description
1 polymer ?
#
loop_
_entity_poly.entity_id
_entity_poly.type
_entity_poly.pdbx_seq_one_letter_code
_entity_poly.pdbx_strand_id
1 'polypeptide(L)'
;MIDPATNPRGEEFEAYNIRRWGGSGWTRRLISEGRKDGATFNNWVWWPNTLKAHQLVLFAEKRGIDTSRSNEALFRCIYEDGGNASIVDDLVRVGSEDLGLPADELRQYLENDDGAQEVKAEISRGRRKYNISGVPYFIIGKERSEELPYGMSGAQSPRTFLKYFEELSGDE
;
A
#
# COMPACT_ATOMS: atom_id res chain seq x y z
N MET A 1 -4.48 1.29 5.35
CA MET A 1 -4.79 0.90 6.74
C MET A 1 -3.92 -0.30 7.07
N ILE A 2 -3.40 -0.40 8.29
CA ILE A 2 -2.64 -1.58 8.75
C ILE A 2 -3.52 -2.33 9.75
N ASP A 3 -3.66 -3.64 9.61
CA ASP A 3 -4.34 -4.48 10.60
C ASP A 3 -3.39 -4.68 11.80
N PRO A 4 -3.70 -4.11 12.99
CA PRO A 4 -2.83 -4.26 14.16
C PRO A 4 -2.83 -5.68 14.74
N ALA A 5 -3.76 -6.55 14.34
CA ALA A 5 -3.87 -7.92 14.81
C ALA A 5 -3.09 -8.92 13.94
N THR A 6 -2.45 -8.48 12.85
CA THR A 6 -1.55 -9.33 12.07
C THR A 6 -0.26 -9.57 12.85
N ASN A 7 0.21 -10.83 12.89
CA ASN A 7 1.47 -11.18 13.54
C ASN A 7 2.61 -10.26 13.04
N PRO A 8 3.48 -9.69 13.92
CA PRO A 8 4.58 -8.83 13.50
C PRO A 8 5.55 -9.46 12.50
N ARG A 9 5.62 -10.80 12.42
CA ARG A 9 6.40 -11.54 11.43
C ARG A 9 5.60 -11.97 10.20
N GLY A 10 4.36 -11.49 10.06
CA GLY A 10 3.42 -11.95 9.04
C GLY A 10 2.77 -13.29 9.40
N GLU A 11 1.73 -13.62 8.66
CA GLU A 11 1.02 -14.90 8.75
C GLU A 11 1.06 -15.57 7.38
N GLU A 12 1.03 -16.90 7.34
CA GLU A 12 0.80 -17.63 6.09
C GLU A 12 -0.56 -17.20 5.53
N PHE A 13 -0.63 -17.02 4.20
CA PHE A 13 -1.76 -16.42 3.53
C PHE A 13 -3.08 -17.13 3.86
N GLU A 14 -3.15 -18.46 3.73
CA GLU A 14 -4.39 -19.19 3.97
C GLU A 14 -4.79 -19.15 5.45
N ALA A 15 -3.83 -19.31 6.37
CA ALA A 15 -4.06 -19.22 7.81
C ALA A 15 -4.68 -17.88 8.22
N TYR A 16 -4.15 -16.76 7.71
CA TYR A 16 -4.72 -15.44 7.97
C TYR A 16 -6.16 -15.33 7.43
N ASN A 17 -6.39 -15.75 6.18
CA ASN A 17 -7.69 -15.67 5.54
C ASN A 17 -8.75 -16.51 6.24
N ILE A 18 -8.41 -17.73 6.69
CA ILE A 18 -9.29 -18.58 7.49
C ILE A 18 -9.65 -17.89 8.81
N ARG A 19 -8.65 -17.38 9.53
CA ARG A 19 -8.86 -16.71 10.81
C ARG A 19 -9.72 -15.46 10.69
N ARG A 20 -9.54 -14.68 9.63
CA ARG A 20 -10.19 -13.36 9.45
C ARG A 20 -11.57 -13.46 8.80
N TRP A 21 -11.73 -14.33 7.80
CA TRP A 21 -12.89 -14.37 6.92
C TRP A 21 -13.44 -15.78 6.66
N GLY A 22 -12.90 -16.81 7.29
CA GLY A 22 -13.32 -18.20 7.10
C GLY A 22 -12.78 -18.85 5.82
N GLY A 23 -11.89 -18.18 5.08
CA GLY A 23 -11.17 -18.73 3.92
C GLY A 23 -10.78 -17.67 2.89
N SER A 24 -9.93 -18.05 1.94
CA SER A 24 -9.42 -17.15 0.88
C SER A 24 -10.34 -16.99 -0.33
N GLY A 25 -11.57 -17.54 -0.31
CA GLY A 25 -12.45 -17.59 -1.48
C GLY A 25 -12.78 -16.25 -2.13
N TRP A 26 -12.64 -15.14 -1.40
CA TRP A 26 -12.82 -13.76 -1.89
C TRP A 26 -11.70 -13.32 -2.87
N THR A 27 -10.49 -13.87 -2.76
CA THR A 27 -9.35 -13.48 -3.60
C THR A 27 -9.51 -13.92 -5.06
N ARG A 28 -10.36 -14.92 -5.34
CA ARG A 28 -10.61 -15.38 -6.71
C ARG A 28 -11.04 -14.24 -7.63
N ARG A 29 -11.94 -13.37 -7.16
CA ARG A 29 -12.38 -12.20 -7.92
C ARG A 29 -11.26 -11.16 -8.02
N LEU A 30 -10.54 -10.91 -6.93
CA LEU A 30 -9.39 -9.98 -6.92
C LEU A 30 -8.35 -10.37 -7.98
N ILE A 31 -7.93 -11.62 -8.01
CA ILE A 31 -6.95 -12.15 -8.96
C ILE A 31 -7.49 -12.07 -10.40
N SER A 32 -8.76 -12.44 -10.59
CA SER A 32 -9.38 -12.37 -11.93
C SER A 32 -9.46 -10.94 -12.48
N GLU A 33 -9.69 -9.95 -11.63
CA GLU A 33 -9.70 -8.54 -12.05
C GLU A 33 -8.27 -8.04 -12.27
N GLY A 34 -7.34 -8.30 -11.33
CA GLY A 34 -5.95 -7.85 -11.43
C GLY A 34 -5.22 -8.34 -12.68
N ARG A 35 -5.52 -9.57 -13.16
CA ARG A 35 -4.93 -10.11 -14.39
C ARG A 35 -5.20 -9.26 -15.63
N LYS A 36 -6.29 -8.49 -15.66
CA LYS A 36 -6.61 -7.57 -16.77
C LYS A 36 -5.62 -6.40 -16.84
N ASP A 37 -5.02 -6.07 -15.71
CA ASP A 37 -4.07 -4.97 -15.53
C ASP A 37 -2.63 -5.47 -15.29
N GLY A 38 -2.36 -6.76 -15.53
CA GLY A 38 -1.03 -7.37 -15.37
C GLY A 38 -0.65 -7.80 -13.94
N ALA A 39 -1.53 -7.61 -12.95
CA ALA A 39 -1.35 -8.09 -11.58
C ALA A 39 -1.83 -9.55 -11.46
N THR A 40 -0.91 -10.49 -11.46
CA THR A 40 -1.20 -11.93 -11.58
C THR A 40 -1.33 -12.65 -10.25
N PHE A 41 -0.76 -12.10 -9.18
CA PHE A 41 -0.66 -12.71 -7.86
C PHE A 41 0.02 -14.10 -7.91
N ASN A 42 1.11 -14.21 -8.66
CA ASN A 42 1.74 -15.49 -9.02
C ASN A 42 2.23 -16.30 -7.82
N ASN A 43 2.70 -15.64 -6.77
CA ASN A 43 3.29 -16.31 -5.61
C ASN A 43 2.90 -15.63 -4.30
N TRP A 44 1.60 -15.39 -4.08
CA TRP A 44 1.16 -14.77 -2.84
C TRP A 44 1.15 -15.77 -1.67
N VAL A 45 2.24 -15.79 -0.89
CA VAL A 45 2.46 -16.77 0.22
C VAL A 45 2.14 -16.19 1.60
N TRP A 46 2.38 -14.89 1.80
CA TRP A 46 2.30 -14.27 3.12
C TRP A 46 1.23 -13.19 3.18
N TRP A 47 0.58 -13.08 4.34
CA TRP A 47 -0.15 -11.90 4.75
C TRP A 47 0.73 -11.07 5.71
N PRO A 48 1.40 -10.01 5.22
CA PRO A 48 2.38 -9.29 6.03
C PRO A 48 1.75 -8.28 7.00
N ASN A 49 2.43 -8.03 8.12
CA ASN A 49 2.25 -6.80 8.88
C ASN A 49 3.03 -5.68 8.18
N THR A 50 2.32 -4.75 7.54
CA THR A 50 2.91 -3.80 6.61
C THR A 50 3.47 -2.53 7.25
N LEU A 51 3.58 -2.44 8.59
CA LEU A 51 4.13 -1.24 9.22
C LEU A 51 5.57 -0.95 8.77
N LYS A 52 6.43 -1.98 8.70
CA LYS A 52 7.81 -1.82 8.22
C LYS A 52 7.87 -1.54 6.71
N ALA A 53 6.98 -2.13 5.91
CA ALA A 53 6.86 -1.80 4.50
C ALA A 53 6.50 -0.31 4.28
N HIS A 54 5.57 0.24 5.06
CA HIS A 54 5.27 1.68 5.02
C HIS A 54 6.45 2.55 5.48
N GLN A 55 7.26 2.08 6.43
CA GLN A 55 8.50 2.76 6.80
C GLN A 55 9.51 2.78 5.64
N LEU A 56 9.61 1.70 4.85
CA LEU A 56 10.43 1.68 3.64
C LEU A 56 9.94 2.72 2.61
N VAL A 57 8.63 2.82 2.37
CA VAL A 57 8.05 3.85 1.47
C VAL A 57 8.44 5.24 1.93
N LEU A 58 8.26 5.53 3.23
CA LEU A 58 8.63 6.82 3.82
C LEU A 58 10.14 7.10 3.72
N PHE A 59 10.98 6.11 3.96
CA PHE A 59 12.43 6.22 3.85
C PHE A 59 12.89 6.52 2.41
N ALA A 60 12.24 5.87 1.43
CA ALA A 60 12.49 6.06 0.01
C ALA A 60 12.03 7.45 -0.45
N GLU A 61 10.86 7.88 -0.03
CA GLU A 61 10.30 9.21 -0.34
C GLU A 61 11.22 10.33 0.16
N LYS A 62 11.72 10.22 1.40
CA LYS A 62 12.70 11.16 1.97
C LYS A 62 14.02 11.25 1.18
N ARG A 63 14.30 10.28 0.30
CA ARG A 63 15.46 10.23 -0.59
C ARG A 63 15.11 10.54 -2.05
N GLY A 64 13.91 11.04 -2.31
CA GLY A 64 13.47 11.47 -3.65
C GLY A 64 13.00 10.32 -4.55
N ILE A 65 12.76 9.13 -4.01
CA ILE A 65 12.14 8.04 -4.76
C ILE A 65 10.63 8.20 -4.69
N ASP A 66 9.98 8.26 -5.84
CA ASP A 66 8.53 8.38 -5.94
C ASP A 66 7.83 7.20 -5.23
N THR A 67 6.76 7.50 -4.50
CA THR A 67 6.02 6.48 -3.75
C THR A 67 5.46 5.38 -4.65
N SER A 68 5.09 5.67 -5.91
CA SER A 68 4.64 4.66 -6.87
C SER A 68 5.69 3.58 -7.11
N ARG A 69 6.98 3.95 -7.26
CA ARG A 69 8.08 3.00 -7.46
C ARG A 69 8.28 2.10 -6.24
N SER A 70 8.26 2.68 -5.04
CA SER A 70 8.39 1.89 -3.81
C SER A 70 7.19 0.97 -3.56
N ASN A 71 5.98 1.43 -3.86
CA ASN A 71 4.76 0.61 -3.76
C ASN A 71 4.75 -0.52 -4.79
N GLU A 72 5.16 -0.26 -6.03
CA GLU A 72 5.30 -1.28 -7.08
C GLU A 72 6.27 -2.38 -6.67
N ALA A 73 7.46 -2.01 -6.17
CA ALA A 73 8.47 -2.96 -5.70
C ALA A 73 7.94 -3.82 -4.53
N LEU A 74 7.21 -3.21 -3.59
CA LEU A 74 6.56 -3.94 -2.49
C LEU A 74 5.43 -4.85 -2.97
N PHE A 75 4.58 -4.41 -3.90
CA PHE A 75 3.51 -5.22 -4.46
C PHE A 75 4.06 -6.44 -5.18
N ARG A 76 5.12 -6.27 -5.98
CA ARG A 76 5.82 -7.38 -6.62
C ARG A 76 6.38 -8.36 -5.59
N CYS A 77 7.10 -7.86 -4.58
CA CYS A 77 7.65 -8.68 -3.49
C CYS A 77 6.57 -9.53 -2.81
N ILE A 78 5.42 -8.93 -2.44
CA ILE A 78 4.36 -9.60 -1.67
C ILE A 78 3.54 -10.56 -2.55
N TYR A 79 3.08 -10.10 -3.71
CA TYR A 79 2.04 -10.77 -4.48
C TYR A 79 2.60 -11.63 -5.62
N GLU A 80 3.77 -11.30 -6.16
CA GLU A 80 4.34 -11.99 -7.32
C GLU A 80 5.53 -12.87 -6.95
N ASP A 81 6.35 -12.45 -5.98
CA ASP A 81 7.60 -13.15 -5.63
C ASP A 81 7.48 -14.00 -4.35
N GLY A 82 6.45 -13.77 -3.53
CA GLY A 82 6.21 -14.51 -2.27
C GLY A 82 7.10 -14.11 -1.11
N GLY A 83 7.68 -12.92 -1.17
CA GLY A 83 8.36 -12.29 -0.05
C GLY A 83 7.41 -11.87 1.07
N ASN A 84 7.95 -11.74 2.27
CA ASN A 84 7.21 -11.32 3.46
C ASN A 84 7.63 -9.92 3.86
N ALA A 85 6.83 -8.92 3.49
CA ALA A 85 7.07 -7.51 3.80
C ALA A 85 6.93 -7.13 5.29
N SER A 86 6.86 -8.11 6.19
CA SER A 86 7.06 -7.92 7.64
C SER A 86 8.51 -8.14 8.07
N ILE A 87 9.33 -8.78 7.23
CA ILE A 87 10.71 -9.17 7.53
C ILE A 87 11.68 -8.12 7.00
N VAL A 88 12.58 -7.66 7.87
CA VAL A 88 13.56 -6.62 7.53
C VAL A 88 14.45 -7.06 6.37
N ASP A 89 14.89 -8.31 6.34
CA ASP A 89 15.76 -8.81 5.26
C ASP A 89 15.10 -8.74 3.88
N ASP A 90 13.82 -9.09 3.77
CA ASP A 90 13.06 -8.98 2.52
C ASP A 90 12.89 -7.51 2.11
N LEU A 91 12.63 -6.61 3.06
CA LEU A 91 12.49 -5.18 2.80
C LEU A 91 13.82 -4.53 2.40
N VAL A 92 14.93 -4.94 3.02
CA VAL A 92 16.28 -4.47 2.67
C VAL A 92 16.66 -4.94 1.28
N ARG A 93 16.34 -6.19 0.93
CA ARG A 93 16.51 -6.72 -0.44
C ARG A 93 15.74 -5.85 -1.45
N VAL A 94 14.43 -5.65 -1.23
CA VAL A 94 13.59 -4.79 -2.09
C VAL A 94 14.16 -3.38 -2.20
N GLY A 95 14.48 -2.75 -1.07
CA GLY A 95 14.97 -1.37 -1.05
C GLY A 95 16.32 -1.21 -1.76
N SER A 96 17.24 -2.14 -1.58
CA SER A 96 18.57 -2.06 -2.20
C SER A 96 18.55 -2.45 -3.68
N GLU A 97 17.91 -3.56 -4.04
CA GLU A 97 17.91 -4.09 -5.41
C GLU A 97 17.01 -3.29 -6.36
N ASP A 98 15.80 -2.91 -5.92
CA ASP A 98 14.81 -2.29 -6.81
C ASP A 98 14.80 -0.77 -6.76
N LEU A 99 15.15 -0.22 -5.59
CA LEU A 99 15.06 1.21 -5.32
C LEU A 99 16.43 1.89 -5.20
N GLY A 100 17.52 1.11 -5.17
CA GLY A 100 18.89 1.64 -5.06
C GLY A 100 19.19 2.28 -3.71
N LEU A 101 18.49 1.87 -2.65
CA LEU A 101 18.69 2.41 -1.29
C LEU A 101 19.92 1.79 -0.61
N PRO A 102 20.64 2.56 0.23
CA PRO A 102 21.74 2.04 1.05
C PRO A 102 21.22 0.98 2.04
N ALA A 103 21.64 -0.27 1.84
CA ALA A 103 21.12 -1.43 2.59
C ALA A 103 21.30 -1.30 4.11
N ASP A 104 22.47 -0.85 4.57
CA ASP A 104 22.78 -0.73 6.00
C ASP A 104 21.95 0.37 6.67
N GLU A 105 21.80 1.54 6.02
CA GLU A 105 20.97 2.63 6.55
C GLU A 105 19.49 2.22 6.58
N LEU A 106 18.99 1.56 5.54
CA LEU A 106 17.62 1.08 5.48
C LEU A 106 17.36 0.02 6.56
N ARG A 107 18.29 -0.92 6.74
CA ARG A 107 18.20 -1.94 7.79
C ARG A 107 18.09 -1.28 9.16
N GLN A 108 19.01 -0.38 9.48
CA GLN A 108 19.01 0.34 10.76
C GLN A 108 17.69 1.10 10.97
N TYR A 109 17.22 1.82 9.95
CA TYR A 109 15.96 2.57 10.01
C TYR A 109 14.75 1.66 10.30
N LEU A 110 14.71 0.48 9.67
CA LEU A 110 13.62 -0.49 9.85
C LEU A 110 13.72 -1.24 11.18
N GLU A 111 14.92 -1.58 11.66
CA GLU A 111 15.12 -2.28 12.94
C GLU A 111 14.82 -1.38 14.14
N ASN A 112 15.14 -0.09 14.04
CA ASN A 112 14.86 0.91 15.08
C ASN A 112 13.43 1.44 15.08
N ASP A 113 12.64 1.11 14.06
CA ASP A 113 11.29 1.65 13.84
C ASP A 113 11.27 3.19 13.75
N ASP A 114 12.31 3.78 13.15
CA ASP A 114 12.53 5.24 13.08
C ASP A 114 11.38 5.97 12.36
N GLY A 115 10.71 5.31 11.41
CA GLY A 115 9.57 5.87 10.66
C GLY A 115 8.20 5.55 11.26
N ALA A 116 8.12 4.68 12.28
CA ALA A 116 6.86 4.08 12.69
C ALA A 116 5.85 5.10 13.24
N GLN A 117 6.33 6.12 13.97
CA GLN A 117 5.45 7.17 14.52
C GLN A 117 4.88 8.06 13.42
N GLU A 118 5.69 8.41 12.42
CA GLU A 118 5.26 9.24 11.29
C GLU A 118 4.20 8.52 10.44
N VAL A 119 4.43 7.25 10.11
CA VAL A 119 3.46 6.40 9.41
C VAL A 119 2.13 6.32 10.19
N LYS A 120 2.19 6.08 11.51
CA LYS A 120 0.98 6.01 12.35
C LYS A 120 0.26 7.35 12.42
N ALA A 121 0.99 8.46 12.50
CA ALA A 121 0.42 9.80 12.50
C ALA A 121 -0.30 10.10 11.18
N GLU A 122 0.28 9.70 10.04
CA GLU A 122 -0.35 9.87 8.73
C GLU A 122 -1.63 9.07 8.59
N ILE A 123 -1.63 7.78 8.96
CA ILE A 123 -2.83 6.93 8.98
C ILE A 123 -3.91 7.57 9.86
N SER A 124 -3.53 8.08 11.03
CA SER A 124 -4.45 8.72 11.98
C SER A 124 -5.01 10.04 11.47
N ARG A 125 -4.22 10.80 10.71
CA ARG A 125 -4.67 12.02 10.03
C ARG A 125 -5.69 11.68 8.94
N GLY A 126 -5.42 10.68 8.10
CA GLY A 126 -6.33 10.23 7.05
C GLY A 126 -7.69 9.79 7.61
N ARG A 127 -7.67 8.96 8.66
CA ARG A 127 -8.88 8.52 9.37
C ARG A 127 -9.70 9.67 9.94
N ARG A 128 -9.06 10.59 10.70
CA ARG A 128 -9.78 11.67 11.38
C ARG A 128 -10.27 12.76 10.44
N LYS A 129 -9.45 13.15 9.47
CA LYS A 129 -9.74 14.28 8.58
C LYS A 129 -10.72 13.90 7.48
N TYR A 130 -10.61 12.69 6.93
CA TYR A 130 -11.34 12.28 5.73
C TYR A 130 -12.26 11.07 5.96
N ASN A 131 -12.41 10.63 7.22
CA ASN A 131 -13.22 9.47 7.60
C ASN A 131 -12.86 8.19 6.82
N ILE A 132 -11.58 8.03 6.47
CA ILE A 132 -11.09 6.88 5.69
C ILE A 132 -11.13 5.63 6.57
N SER A 133 -11.97 4.66 6.20
CA SER A 133 -12.09 3.35 6.85
C SER A 133 -11.53 2.19 6.03
N GLY A 134 -11.14 2.43 4.77
CA GLY A 134 -10.60 1.43 3.84
C GLY A 134 -9.72 2.07 2.78
N VAL A 135 -8.87 1.26 2.13
CA VAL A 135 -7.99 1.68 1.02
C VAL A 135 -8.17 0.72 -0.18
N PRO A 136 -7.90 1.14 -1.43
CA PRO A 136 -7.45 2.49 -1.82
C PRO A 136 -8.53 3.56 -1.60
N TYR A 137 -8.10 4.79 -1.37
CA TYR A 137 -8.96 5.96 -1.21
C TYR A 137 -8.30 7.16 -1.89
N PHE A 138 -9.07 7.90 -2.67
CA PHE A 138 -8.57 9.04 -3.44
C PHE A 138 -9.33 10.30 -3.03
N ILE A 139 -8.61 11.41 -2.92
CA ILE A 139 -9.17 12.74 -2.71
C ILE A 139 -8.75 13.56 -3.92
N ILE A 140 -9.72 14.01 -4.71
CA ILE A 140 -9.49 14.73 -5.96
C ILE A 140 -10.17 16.08 -5.88
N GLY A 141 -9.43 17.14 -6.14
CA GLY A 141 -9.97 18.50 -6.18
C GLY A 141 -8.98 19.46 -6.83
N LYS A 142 -9.47 20.66 -7.13
CA LYS A 142 -8.60 21.75 -7.59
C LYS A 142 -7.71 22.25 -6.47
N GLU A 143 -6.46 22.49 -6.81
CA GLU A 143 -5.58 23.23 -5.91
C GLU A 143 -6.19 24.63 -5.70
N ARG A 144 -6.49 24.99 -4.44
CA ARG A 144 -7.04 26.29 -4.01
C ARG A 144 -8.50 26.59 -4.37
N SER A 145 -9.34 25.59 -4.66
CA SER A 145 -10.80 25.81 -4.74
C SER A 145 -11.44 25.89 -3.34
N GLU A 146 -12.48 26.73 -3.20
CA GLU A 146 -13.37 26.73 -2.02
C GLU A 146 -14.34 25.54 -2.03
N GLU A 147 -14.45 24.84 -3.16
CA GLU A 147 -15.26 23.63 -3.30
C GLU A 147 -14.63 22.45 -2.54
N LEU A 148 -15.49 21.65 -1.91
CA LEU A 148 -15.06 20.44 -1.23
C LEU A 148 -14.51 19.43 -2.25
N PRO A 149 -13.32 18.84 -2.01
CA PRO A 149 -12.78 17.84 -2.91
C PRO A 149 -13.65 16.58 -2.92
N TYR A 150 -13.66 15.88 -4.05
CA TYR A 150 -14.31 14.58 -4.20
C TYR A 150 -13.53 13.51 -3.44
N GLY A 151 -14.23 12.74 -2.61
CA GLY A 151 -13.69 11.55 -1.95
C GLY A 151 -14.17 10.28 -2.64
N MET A 152 -13.25 9.40 -3.03
CA MET A 152 -13.56 8.12 -3.67
C MET A 152 -12.96 6.96 -2.89
N SER A 153 -13.80 5.99 -2.53
CA SER A 153 -13.39 4.76 -1.85
C SER A 153 -13.33 3.59 -2.82
N GLY A 154 -12.28 2.77 -2.70
CA GLY A 154 -12.07 1.56 -3.48
C GLY A 154 -11.43 1.81 -4.85
N ALA A 155 -11.11 0.71 -5.53
CA ALA A 155 -10.54 0.70 -6.88
C ALA A 155 -11.63 1.05 -7.90
N GLN A 156 -11.92 2.35 -8.04
CA GLN A 156 -12.89 2.86 -9.01
C GLN A 156 -12.40 2.68 -10.45
N SER A 157 -13.33 2.58 -11.39
CA SER A 157 -12.99 2.43 -12.81
C SER A 157 -12.29 3.69 -13.35
N PRO A 158 -11.39 3.57 -14.36
CA PRO A 158 -10.80 4.73 -15.02
C PRO A 158 -11.84 5.74 -15.52
N ARG A 159 -13.01 5.26 -15.97
CA ARG A 159 -14.13 6.11 -16.40
C ARG A 159 -14.68 7.00 -15.28
N THR A 160 -14.69 6.50 -14.04
CA THR A 160 -15.10 7.28 -12.86
C THR A 160 -14.12 8.42 -12.61
N PHE A 161 -12.81 8.14 -12.71
CA PHE A 161 -11.78 9.17 -12.59
C PHE A 161 -11.89 10.21 -13.70
N LEU A 162 -12.04 9.79 -14.96
CA LEU A 162 -12.20 10.70 -16.10
C LEU A 162 -13.37 11.66 -15.89
N LYS A 163 -14.53 11.15 -15.47
CA LYS A 163 -15.70 11.99 -15.17
C LYS A 163 -15.38 13.09 -14.15
N TYR A 164 -14.71 12.75 -13.05
CA TYR A 164 -14.35 13.76 -12.04
C TYR A 164 -13.28 14.73 -12.53
N PHE A 165 -12.37 14.28 -13.39
CA PHE A 165 -11.38 15.17 -14.01
C PHE A 165 -12.03 16.16 -14.99
N GLU A 166 -13.02 15.73 -15.76
CA GLU A 166 -13.81 16.58 -16.67
C GLU A 166 -14.65 17.61 -15.89
N GLU A 167 -15.39 17.18 -14.85
CA GLU A 167 -16.13 18.08 -13.96
C GLU A 167 -15.20 19.13 -13.32
N LEU A 168 -13.99 18.72 -12.94
CA LEU A 168 -12.99 19.63 -12.39
C LEU A 168 -12.34 20.47 -13.49
N SER A 169 -12.08 20.02 -14.72
CA SER A 169 -11.49 20.89 -15.74
C SER A 169 -12.42 22.01 -16.17
N GLY A 170 -13.74 21.84 -15.96
CA GLY A 170 -14.77 22.79 -16.39
C GLY A 170 -15.15 22.62 -17.86
N ASP A 171 -14.79 21.48 -18.45
CA ASP A 171 -15.20 21.10 -19.79
C ASP A 171 -16.55 20.34 -19.68
N GLU A 172 -17.66 21.06 -19.88
CA GLU A 172 -18.99 20.47 -20.14
C GLU A 172 -19.19 20.15 -21.64
#